data_AF-A0A7V7BC16-F1
#
_entry.id   AF-A0A7V7BC16-F1
#
_cell.length_a   1.000
_cell.length_b   1.000
_cell.length_c   1.000
_cell.angle_alpha   90.00
_cell.angle_beta   90.00
_cell.angle_gamma   90.00
#
_symmetry.space_group_name_H-M   'P 1'
#
loop_
_entity.id
_entity.type
_entity.pdbx_description
1 polymer ?
#
loop_
_entity_poly.entity_id
_entity_poly.type
_entity_poly.pdbx_seq_one_letter_code
_entity_poly.pdbx_strand_id
1 'polypeptide(L)' 'NLVAGTGANVLSVLHNRSTADLPIGYANVELELETVNEEHVEKIKQLLSFENYNYKLL' A
#
# COMPACT_ATOMS: atom_id res chain seq x y z
N ASN A 1 5.77 8.75 4.40
CA ASN A 1 4.44 9.13 3.87
C ASN A 1 4.39 8.96 2.35
N LEU A 2 4.51 7.74 1.82
CA LEU A 2 4.64 7.50 0.37
C LEU A 2 3.29 7.63 -0.34
N VAL A 3 2.32 6.75 -0.03
CA VAL A 3 0.99 6.76 -0.66
C VAL A 3 0.19 8.02 -0.30
N ALA A 4 0.27 8.50 0.95
CA ALA A 4 -0.37 9.77 1.32
C ALA A 4 0.22 10.97 0.56
N GLY A 5 1.49 10.87 0.15
CA GLY A 5 2.17 11.89 -0.67
C GLY A 5 1.61 12.01 -2.10
N THR A 6 0.81 11.05 -2.57
CA THR A 6 0.15 11.13 -3.88
C THR A 6 -1.14 11.95 -3.84
N GLY A 7 -1.60 12.36 -2.65
CA GLY A 7 -2.88 13.03 -2.47
C GLY A 7 -4.07 12.08 -2.31
N ALA A 8 -3.82 10.78 -2.10
CA ALA A 8 -4.86 9.84 -1.70
C ALA A 8 -5.20 10.01 -0.22
N ASN A 9 -6.50 9.94 0.11
CA ASN A 9 -6.93 9.89 1.50
C ASN A 9 -6.72 8.47 2.03
N VAL A 10 -6.07 8.33 3.18
CA VAL A 10 -5.90 7.05 3.86
C VAL A 10 -7.05 6.86 4.83
N LEU A 11 -7.96 5.95 4.52
CA LEU A 11 -9.14 5.67 5.35
C LEU A 11 -8.79 4.74 6.51
N SER A 12 -7.95 3.74 6.25
CA SER A 12 -7.50 2.80 7.28
C SER A 12 -6.09 2.27 7.01
N VAL A 13 -5.40 1.91 8.09
CA VAL A 13 -4.10 1.25 8.08
C VAL A 13 -4.14 0.08 9.06
N LEU A 14 -4.10 -1.14 8.53
CA LEU A 14 -4.07 -2.36 9.33
C LEU A 14 -2.72 -3.05 9.18
N HIS A 15 -2.09 -3.36 10.31
CA HIS A 15 -0.81 -4.07 10.32
C HIS A 15 -1.02 -5.54 10.65
N ASN A 16 -0.64 -6.43 9.74
CA ASN A 16 -0.64 -7.86 9.97
C ASN A 16 0.81 -8.36 10.09
N ARG A 17 1.24 -8.61 11.33
CA ARG A 17 2.58 -9.12 11.68
C ARG A 17 2.56 -10.61 12.04
N SER A 18 1.41 -11.27 11.93
CA SER A 18 1.18 -12.62 12.47
C SER A 18 1.22 -13.71 11.40
N THR A 19 1.85 -13.44 10.26
CA THR A 19 1.92 -14.39 9.15
C THR A 19 3.23 -15.18 9.24
N ALA A 20 3.13 -16.51 9.33
CA ALA A 20 4.28 -17.42 9.36
C ALA A 20 5.13 -17.35 8.08
N ASP A 21 4.58 -16.73 7.04
CA ASP A 21 5.12 -16.69 5.67
C ASP A 21 6.01 -15.48 5.41
N LEU A 22 6.14 -14.54 6.37
CA LEU A 22 6.98 -13.35 6.23
C LEU A 22 8.35 -13.52 6.90
N PRO A 23 9.44 -13.12 6.23
CA PRO A 23 10.76 -13.07 6.87
C PRO A 23 10.79 -12.11 8.06
N ILE A 24 11.68 -12.38 9.01
CA ILE A 24 11.92 -11.48 10.15
C ILE A 24 12.29 -10.09 9.63
N GLY A 25 11.65 -9.06 10.19
CA GLY A 25 11.84 -7.67 9.80
C GLY A 25 10.84 -7.15 8.77
N TYR A 26 9.94 -8.00 8.27
CA TYR A 26 8.87 -7.61 7.36
C TYR A 26 7.50 -7.61 8.06
N ALA A 27 6.55 -6.87 7.51
CA ALA A 27 5.16 -6.84 7.93
C ALA A 27 4.27 -6.67 6.70
N ASN A 28 3.10 -7.30 6.71
CA ASN A 28 2.05 -6.96 5.76
C ASN A 28 1.26 -5.77 6.31
N VAL A 29 0.97 -4.81 5.44
CA VAL A 29 0.12 -3.67 5.75
C VAL A 29 -1.00 -3.65 4.74
N GLU A 30 -2.22 -3.63 5.24
CA GLU A 30 -3.41 -3.39 4.44
C GLU A 30 -3.77 -1.91 4.54
N LEU A 31 -3.96 -1.27 3.40
CA LEU A 31 -4.28 0.14 3.27
C LEU A 31 -5.59 0.27 2.52
N GLU A 32 -6.53 0.99 3.11
CA GLU A 32 -7.74 1.41 2.43
C GLU A 32 -7.57 2.87 2.02
N LEU A 33 -7.62 3.11 0.71
CA LEU A 33 -7.36 4.41 0.12
C LEU A 33 -8.58 4.89 -0.66
N GLU A 34 -8.94 6.16 -0.47
CA GLU A 34 -9.86 6.85 -1.36
C GLU A 34 -9.05 7.60 -2.42
N THR A 35 -9.37 7.34 -3.69
CA THR A 35 -8.67 7.89 -4.86
C THR A 35 -9.62 8.69 -5.74
N VAL A 36 -9.06 9.66 -6.47
CA VAL A 36 -9.84 10.54 -7.37
C VAL A 36 -10.39 9.79 -8.59
N ASN A 37 -9.61 8.87 -9.17
CA ASN A 37 -9.98 8.09 -10.35
C ASN A 37 -8.99 6.92 -10.56
N GLU A 38 -9.19 6.14 -11.61
CA GLU A 38 -8.34 5.01 -11.99
C GLU A 38 -6.89 5.40 -12.32
N GLU A 39 -6.66 6.56 -12.95
CA GLU A 39 -5.30 7.05 -13.23
C GLU A 39 -4.50 7.27 -11.94
N HIS A 40 -5.16 7.78 -10.89
CA HIS A 40 -4.56 7.94 -9.58
C HIS A 40 -4.17 6.57 -8.97
N VAL A 41 -5.02 5.55 -9.12
CA VAL A 41 -4.70 4.18 -8.69
C VAL A 41 -3.44 3.66 -9.40
N GLU A 42 -3.34 3.85 -10.71
CA GLU A 42 -2.15 3.40 -11.46
C GLU A 42 -0.87 4.14 -11.05
N LYS A 43 -0.95 5.45 -10.73
CA LYS A 43 0.20 6.19 -10.18
C LYS A 43 0.67 5.63 -8.84
N ILE A 44 -0.26 5.28 -7.95
CA ILE A 44 0.07 4.66 -6.65
C ILE A 44 0.73 3.30 -6.87
N LYS A 45 0.19 2.47 -7.77
CA LYS A 45 0.74 1.17 -8.14
C LYS A 45 2.18 1.27 -8.69
N GLN A 46 2.42 2.22 -9.59
CA GLN A 46 3.74 2.48 -10.14
C GLN A 46 4.73 2.92 -9.05
N LEU A 47 4.29 3.80 -8.13
CA LEU A 47 5.10 4.26 -7.02
C LEU A 47 5.49 3.12 -6.07
N LEU A 48 4.52 2.26 -5.71
CA LEU A 48 4.78 1.10 -4.86
C LEU A 48 5.77 0.13 -5.53
N SER A 49 5.61 -0.15 -6.82
CA SER A 49 6.54 -1.00 -7.57
C SER A 49 7.94 -0.38 -7.67
N PHE A 50 8.04 0.94 -7.90
CA PHE A 50 9.31 1.66 -7.98
C PHE A 50 10.10 1.59 -6.66
N GLU A 51 9.40 1.67 -5.53
CA GLU A 51 9.97 1.53 -4.18
C GLU A 51 10.16 0.06 -3.75
N ASN A 52 9.96 -0.90 -4.66
CA ASN A 52 10.10 -2.35 -4.44
C ASN A 52 9.14 -2.93 -3.37
N TYR A 53 7.98 -2.31 -3.17
CA TYR A 53 6.91 -2.92 -2.38
C TYR A 53 6.21 -4.02 -3.19
N ASN A 54 6.01 -5.17 -2.57
CA ASN A 54 5.09 -6.18 -3.07
C ASN A 54 3.68 -5.87 -2.57
N TYR A 55 2.71 -5.82 -3.48
CA TYR A 55 1.31 -5.51 -3.14
C TYR A 55 0.34 -6.32 -3.98
N LYS A 56 -0.88 -6.43 -3.46
CA LYS A 56 -2.04 -7.01 -4.15
C LYS A 56 -3.24 -6.11 -3.91
N LEU A 57 -4.06 -5.91 -4.93
CA LEU A 57 -5.37 -5.29 -4.80
C LEU A 57 -6.38 -6.34 -4.32
N LEU A 58 -7.17 -5.98 -3.31
CA LEU A 58 -8.23 -6.81 -2.74
C LEU A 58 -9.59 -6.46 -3.36
#